data_AF-A0A9P6XV39-F1
#
_entry.id   AF-A0A9P6XV39-F1
#
_cell.length_a   1.000
_cell.length_b   1.000
_cell.length_c   1.000
_cell.angle_alpha   90.00
_cell.angle_beta   90.00
_cell.angle_gamma   90.00
#
_symmetry.space_group_name_H-M   'P 1'
#
loop_
_entity.id
_entity.type
_entity.pdbx_description
1 polymer ?
#
loop_
_entity_poly.entity_id
_entity_poly.type
_entity_poly.pdbx_seq_one_letter_code
_entity_poly.pdbx_strand_id
1 'polypeptide(L)'
;MSIAAYLSILLLVGASLYAWVRLLWRDLEALRLHADRIGAGDLQARAQVSPRSQIRVIVDHSNRMAARVAELVQRQRDLTHAISHELRTPLARLSFEVDMLGHDQYLPRRGQILQDMRTDISELEAMVAELLVYARLERPADDAVRLETVDVPMPGASSATCAPAIRRTSNCIRAI
;
A
#
# COMPACT_ATOMS: atom_id res chain seq x y z
N MET A 1 0.84 65.71 -5.28
CA MET A 1 1.61 64.92 -4.28
C MET A 1 0.89 63.64 -3.85
N SER A 2 -0.43 63.66 -3.64
CA SER A 2 -1.20 62.49 -3.18
C SER A 2 -1.22 61.32 -4.16
N ILE A 3 -1.42 61.57 -5.47
CA ILE A 3 -1.47 60.50 -6.49
C ILE A 3 -0.15 59.73 -6.58
N ALA A 4 0.99 60.42 -6.52
CA ALA A 4 2.31 59.79 -6.53
C ALA A 4 2.55 58.90 -5.29
N ALA A 5 2.03 59.31 -4.12
CA ALA A 5 2.09 58.51 -2.90
C ALA A 5 1.19 57.26 -2.98
N TYR A 6 -0.01 57.36 -3.56
CA TYR A 6 -0.86 56.19 -3.78
C TYR A 6 -0.24 55.21 -4.79
N LEU A 7 0.37 55.72 -5.87
CA LEU A 7 1.05 54.89 -6.86
C LEU A 7 2.26 54.17 -6.27
N SER A 8 3.07 54.83 -5.44
CA SER A 8 4.23 54.18 -4.80
C SER A 8 3.81 53.09 -3.81
N ILE A 9 2.75 53.32 -3.03
CA ILE A 9 2.19 52.31 -2.13
C ILE A 9 1.65 51.11 -2.91
N LEU A 10 0.89 51.36 -3.99
CA LEU A 10 0.32 50.30 -4.82
C LEU A 10 1.42 49.43 -5.46
N LEU A 11 2.50 50.05 -5.91
CA LEU A 11 3.63 49.36 -6.52
C LEU A 11 4.40 48.52 -5.48
N LEU A 12 4.61 49.05 -4.27
CA LEU A 12 5.22 48.30 -3.16
C LEU A 12 4.38 47.10 -2.73
N VAL A 13 3.06 47.28 -2.57
CA VAL A 13 2.13 46.19 -2.21
C VAL A 13 2.08 45.14 -3.32
N GLY A 14 1.99 45.58 -4.58
CA GLY A 14 2.01 44.69 -5.74
C GLY A 14 3.30 43.88 -5.85
N ALA A 15 4.46 44.52 -5.63
CA ALA A 15 5.76 43.84 -5.62
C ALA A 15 5.87 42.81 -4.48
N SER A 16 5.37 43.15 -3.28
CA SER A 16 5.35 42.25 -2.13
C SER A 16 4.47 41.02 -2.37
N LEU A 17 3.25 41.23 -2.88
CA LEU A 17 2.34 40.14 -3.28
C LEU A 17 2.94 39.26 -4.36
N TYR A 18 3.54 39.87 -5.40
CA TYR A 18 4.17 39.13 -6.49
C TYR A 18 5.34 38.27 -5.98
N ALA A 19 6.19 38.81 -5.10
CA ALA A 19 7.28 38.06 -4.49
C ALA A 19 6.76 36.88 -3.65
N TRP A 20 5.69 37.09 -2.87
CA TRP A 20 5.03 36.05 -2.08
C TRP A 20 4.46 34.91 -2.96
N VAL A 21 3.71 35.25 -4.00
CA VAL A 21 3.14 34.27 -4.94
C VAL A 21 4.24 33.50 -5.65
N ARG A 22 5.31 34.18 -6.09
CA ARG A 22 6.47 33.54 -6.73
C ARG A 22 7.17 32.55 -5.80
N LEU A 23 7.28 32.86 -4.52
CA LEU A 23 7.88 31.95 -3.54
C LEU A 23 7.02 30.70 -3.35
N LEU A 24 5.69 30.87 -3.20
CA LEU A 24 4.76 29.77 -3.05
C LEU A 24 4.72 28.84 -4.28
N TRP A 25 4.74 29.42 -5.48
CA TRP A 25 4.74 28.65 -6.73
C TRP A 25 5.99 27.78 -6.88
N ARG A 26 7.16 28.28 -6.46
CA ARG A 26 8.42 27.51 -6.49
C ARG A 26 8.35 26.28 -5.57
N ASP A 27 7.77 26.44 -4.38
CA ASP A 27 7.62 25.34 -3.43
C ASP A 27 6.64 24.27 -3.93
N LEU A 28 5.56 24.68 -4.63
CA LEU A 28 4.62 23.75 -5.26
C LEU A 28 5.24 22.98 -6.42
N GLU A 29 6.05 23.62 -7.26
CA GLU A 29 6.73 22.94 -8.37
C GLU A 29 7.74 21.92 -7.84
N ALA A 30 8.43 22.22 -6.74
CA ALA A 30 9.31 21.26 -6.07
C ALA A 30 8.52 20.04 -5.57
N LEU A 31 7.34 20.23 -4.97
CA LEU A 31 6.48 19.13 -4.54
C LEU A 31 5.98 18.30 -5.74
N ARG A 32 5.60 18.94 -6.84
CA ARG A 32 5.17 18.27 -8.08
C ARG A 32 6.27 17.36 -8.62
N LEU A 33 7.50 17.87 -8.76
CA LEU A 33 8.64 17.10 -9.25
C LEU A 33 8.94 15.89 -8.35
N HIS A 34 8.77 16.01 -7.03
CA HIS A 34 8.94 14.88 -6.11
C HIS A 34 7.81 13.86 -6.23
N ALA A 35 6.56 14.30 -6.38
CA ALA A 35 5.43 13.42 -6.62
C ALA A 35 5.59 12.63 -7.95
N ASP A 36 6.06 13.29 -9.01
CA ASP A 36 6.34 12.66 -10.30
C ASP A 36 7.45 11.60 -10.19
N ARG A 37 8.51 11.86 -9.41
CA ARG A 37 9.60 10.89 -9.16
C ARG A 37 9.14 9.68 -8.37
N ILE A 38 8.33 9.90 -7.33
CA ILE A 38 7.69 8.81 -6.56
C ILE A 38 6.79 7.99 -7.49
N GLY A 39 6.00 8.64 -8.35
CA GLY A 39 5.16 7.99 -9.36
C GLY A 39 5.95 7.21 -10.41
N ALA A 40 7.16 7.66 -10.74
CA ALA A 40 8.08 6.96 -11.64
C ALA A 40 8.83 5.78 -10.98
N GLY A 41 8.60 5.51 -9.70
CA GLY A 41 9.18 4.37 -8.97
C GLY A 41 10.44 4.70 -8.14
N ASP A 42 10.88 5.96 -8.09
CA ASP A 42 11.95 6.40 -7.20
C ASP A 42 11.38 6.74 -5.81
N LEU A 43 11.12 5.69 -5.02
CA LEU A 43 10.59 5.80 -3.65
C LEU A 43 11.64 6.32 -2.63
N GLN A 44 12.90 6.44 -3.06
CA GLN A 44 14.02 6.97 -2.26
C GLN A 44 14.18 8.48 -2.43
N ALA A 45 13.59 9.08 -3.48
CA ALA A 45 13.54 10.52 -3.65
C ALA A 45 12.91 11.18 -2.40
N ARG A 46 13.62 12.15 -1.84
CA ARG A 46 13.16 12.94 -0.70
C ARG A 46 12.99 14.39 -1.12
N ALA A 47 11.82 14.92 -0.80
CA ALA A 47 11.53 16.32 -1.01
C ALA A 47 12.18 17.19 0.06
N GLN A 48 13.18 17.99 -0.32
CA GLN A 48 13.81 18.98 0.55
C GLN A 48 13.23 20.37 0.26
N VAL A 49 12.55 20.95 1.25
CA VAL A 49 11.98 22.30 1.17
C VAL A 49 12.50 23.16 2.32
N SER A 50 12.72 24.45 2.06
CA SER A 50 13.36 25.40 2.98
C SER A 50 12.65 25.53 4.33
N PRO A 51 13.41 25.57 5.46
CA PRO A 51 13.04 25.99 6.83
C PRO A 51 11.61 26.45 7.08
N ARG A 52 11.36 27.57 6.42
CA ARG A 52 10.33 28.56 6.68
C ARG A 52 9.16 28.47 5.70
N SER A 53 9.16 27.49 4.80
CA SER A 53 8.05 27.29 3.87
C SER A 53 6.81 26.81 4.60
N GLN A 54 5.67 27.43 4.30
CA GLN A 54 4.36 27.04 4.85
C GLN A 54 3.90 25.65 4.34
N ILE A 55 4.49 25.14 3.25
CA ILE A 55 4.13 23.84 2.64
C ILE A 55 4.93 22.68 3.28
N ARG A 56 5.87 22.95 4.19
CA ARG A 56 6.70 21.94 4.89
C ARG A 56 5.89 20.76 5.42
N VAL A 57 4.76 21.03 6.08
CA VAL A 57 3.95 19.98 6.69
C VAL A 57 3.47 18.98 5.64
N ILE A 58 3.02 19.46 4.48
CA ILE A 58 2.55 18.62 3.35
C ILE A 58 3.71 17.81 2.78
N VAL A 59 4.87 18.44 2.60
CA VAL A 59 6.10 17.79 2.13
C VAL A 59 6.51 16.65 3.07
N ASP A 60 6.47 16.89 4.38
CA ASP A 60 6.77 15.88 5.39
C ASP A 60 5.75 14.74 5.37
N HIS A 61 4.45 15.03 5.19
CA HIS A 61 3.44 13.99 5.01
C HIS A 61 3.66 13.17 3.74
N SER A 62 4.02 13.81 2.63
CA SER A 62 4.34 13.14 1.36
C SER A 62 5.58 12.25 1.50
N ASN A 63 6.66 12.75 2.10
CA ASN A 63 7.86 11.97 2.40
C ASN A 63 7.55 10.75 3.29
N ARG A 64 6.72 10.93 4.33
CA ARG A 64 6.26 9.81 5.19
C ARG A 64 5.43 8.78 4.43
N MET A 65 4.58 9.22 3.50
CA MET A 65 3.83 8.32 2.63
C MET A 65 4.76 7.53 1.71
N ALA A 66 5.70 8.21 1.04
CA ALA A 66 6.70 7.58 0.18
C ALA A 66 7.55 6.56 0.94
N ALA A 67 7.96 6.88 2.18
CA ALA A 67 8.71 5.95 3.03
C ALA A 67 7.89 4.68 3.37
N ARG A 68 6.61 4.83 3.72
CA ARG A 68 5.72 3.68 3.98
C ARG A 68 5.52 2.80 2.76
N VAL A 69 5.35 3.40 1.58
CA VAL A 69 5.24 2.65 0.31
C VAL A 69 6.56 1.93 -0.01
N ALA A 70 7.70 2.60 0.17
CA ALA A 70 9.02 1.99 -0.01
C ALA A 70 9.20 0.75 0.88
N GLU A 71 8.83 0.88 2.15
CA GLU A 71 8.91 -0.20 3.12
C GLU A 71 8.01 -1.38 2.75
N LEU A 72 6.76 -1.11 2.35
CA LEU A 72 5.83 -2.17 1.90
C LEU A 72 6.36 -2.92 0.68
N VAL A 73 6.87 -2.20 -0.33
CA VAL A 73 7.44 -2.80 -1.53
C VAL A 73 8.69 -3.63 -1.20
N GLN A 74 9.53 -3.16 -0.28
CA GLN A 74 10.70 -3.92 0.16
C GLN A 74 10.29 -5.21 0.88
N ARG A 75 9.36 -5.13 1.84
CA ARG A 75 8.83 -6.33 2.52
C ARG A 75 8.28 -7.36 1.54
N GLN A 76 7.51 -6.92 0.55
CA GLN A 76 6.98 -7.83 -0.49
C GLN A 76 8.11 -8.52 -1.28
N ARG A 77 9.18 -7.79 -1.63
CA ARG A 77 10.34 -8.35 -2.34
C ARG A 77 11.09 -9.36 -1.49
N ASP A 78 11.39 -9.02 -0.24
CA ASP A 78 12.09 -9.88 0.70
C ASP A 78 11.34 -11.20 0.92
N LEU A 79 10.01 -11.11 1.07
CA LEU A 79 9.15 -12.28 1.24
C LEU A 79 9.13 -13.16 -0.01
N THR A 80 8.95 -12.56 -1.19
CA THR A 80 8.97 -13.31 -2.47
C THR A 80 10.32 -14.00 -2.68
N HIS A 81 11.41 -13.32 -2.32
CA HIS A 81 12.75 -13.88 -2.42
C HIS A 81 12.96 -15.04 -1.44
N ALA A 82 12.56 -14.88 -0.17
CA ALA A 82 12.63 -15.94 0.83
C ALA A 82 11.83 -17.18 0.41
N ILE A 83 10.58 -16.99 -0.04
CA ILE A 83 9.72 -18.07 -0.55
C ILE A 83 10.38 -18.80 -1.72
N SER A 84 10.98 -18.06 -2.66
CA SER A 84 11.61 -18.66 -3.84
C SER A 84 12.78 -19.58 -3.47
N HIS A 85 13.52 -19.26 -2.40
CA HIS A 85 14.60 -20.12 -1.89
C HIS A 85 14.07 -21.36 -1.18
N GLU A 86 13.06 -21.19 -0.31
CA GLU A 86 12.44 -22.28 0.44
C GLU A 86 11.77 -23.30 -0.49
N LEU A 87 11.07 -22.86 -1.54
CA LEU A 87 10.40 -23.74 -2.51
C LEU A 87 11.36 -24.46 -3.46
N ARG A 88 12.54 -23.89 -3.74
CA ARG A 88 13.48 -24.46 -4.72
C ARG A 88 14.07 -25.79 -4.23
N THR A 89 14.30 -25.92 -2.92
CA THR A 89 14.89 -27.10 -2.29
C THR A 89 14.02 -28.36 -2.44
N PRO A 90 12.75 -28.39 -2.01
CA PRO A 90 11.87 -29.55 -2.17
C PRO A 90 11.55 -29.82 -3.65
N LEU A 91 11.47 -28.79 -4.51
CA LEU A 91 11.22 -28.99 -5.94
C LEU A 91 12.39 -29.66 -6.66
N ALA A 92 13.63 -29.32 -6.28
CA ALA A 92 14.83 -30.02 -6.78
C ALA A 92 14.86 -31.47 -6.31
N ARG A 93 14.45 -31.74 -5.06
CA ARG A 93 14.38 -33.09 -4.50
C ARG A 93 13.33 -33.95 -5.19
N LEU A 94 12.11 -33.43 -5.40
CA LEU A 94 11.07 -34.10 -6.19
C LEU A 94 11.54 -34.42 -7.62
N SER A 95 12.26 -33.50 -8.26
CA SER A 95 12.80 -33.73 -9.61
C SER A 95 13.80 -34.88 -9.64
N PHE A 96 14.65 -34.98 -8.62
CA PHE A 96 15.60 -36.09 -8.46
C PHE A 96 14.89 -37.42 -8.16
N GLU A 97 13.84 -37.40 -7.35
CA GLU A 97 13.02 -38.57 -7.04
C GLU A 97 12.27 -39.10 -8.28
N VAL A 98 11.75 -38.21 -9.14
CA VAL A 98 11.17 -38.59 -10.44
C VAL A 98 12.22 -39.27 -11.32
N ASP A 99 13.43 -38.72 -11.40
CA ASP A 99 14.52 -39.26 -12.24
C ASP A 99 14.97 -40.65 -11.75
N MET A 100 15.01 -40.86 -10.43
CA MET A 100 15.30 -42.18 -9.84
C MET A 100 14.25 -43.24 -10.20
N LEU A 101 12.95 -42.88 -10.28
CA LEU A 101 11.91 -43.83 -10.66
C LEU A 101 12.07 -44.37 -12.10
N GLY A 102 12.70 -43.58 -12.98
CA GLY A 102 13.01 -43.95 -14.37
C GLY A 102 14.14 -44.97 -14.55
N HIS A 103 14.92 -45.24 -13.51
CA HIS A 103 16.07 -46.15 -13.58
C HIS A 103 15.78 -47.49 -12.89
N ASP A 104 15.93 -48.60 -13.61
CA ASP A 104 15.63 -49.97 -13.12
C ASP A 104 16.43 -50.37 -11.86
N GLN A 105 17.60 -49.76 -11.64
CA GLN A 105 18.43 -50.00 -10.45
C GLN A 105 17.73 -49.63 -9.12
N TYR A 106 16.68 -48.79 -9.18
CA TYR A 106 15.90 -48.37 -8.00
C TYR A 106 14.55 -49.09 -7.87
N LEU A 107 14.27 -50.12 -8.67
CA LEU A 107 13.08 -50.98 -8.57
C LEU A 107 12.74 -51.44 -7.12
N PRO A 108 13.70 -51.93 -6.31
CA PRO A 108 13.41 -52.34 -4.93
C PRO A 108 13.09 -51.16 -3.99
N ARG A 109 13.48 -49.94 -4.38
CA ARG A 109 13.35 -48.71 -3.58
C ARG A 109 12.21 -47.80 -4.01
N ARG A 110 11.50 -48.13 -5.10
CA ARG A 110 10.38 -47.33 -5.63
C ARG A 110 9.33 -46.97 -4.57
N GLY A 111 9.01 -47.90 -3.67
CA GLY A 111 8.06 -47.63 -2.58
C GLY A 111 8.54 -46.53 -1.61
N GLN A 112 9.84 -46.52 -1.27
CA GLN A 112 10.43 -45.47 -0.43
C GLN A 112 10.47 -44.14 -1.19
N ILE A 113 10.86 -44.14 -2.47
CA ILE A 113 10.91 -42.93 -3.30
C ILE A 113 9.52 -42.28 -3.40
N LEU A 114 8.46 -43.07 -3.61
CA LEU A 114 7.08 -42.54 -3.63
C LEU A 114 6.64 -41.97 -2.28
N GLN A 115 7.13 -42.52 -1.17
CA GLN A 115 6.86 -42.03 0.17
C GLN A 115 7.62 -40.73 0.47
N ASP A 116 8.86 -40.62 0.01
CA ASP A 116 9.66 -39.40 0.09
C ASP A 116 9.00 -38.27 -0.72
N MET A 117 8.56 -38.54 -1.95
CA MET A 117 7.81 -37.58 -2.78
C MET A 117 6.53 -37.10 -2.09
N ARG A 118 5.80 -38.00 -1.44
CA ARG A 118 4.58 -37.65 -0.70
C ARG A 118 4.88 -36.72 0.47
N THR A 119 6.03 -36.92 1.11
CA THR A 119 6.51 -36.08 2.20
C THR A 119 6.90 -34.70 1.68
N ASP A 120 7.68 -34.61 0.61
CA ASP A 120 8.08 -33.34 -0.01
C ASP A 120 6.85 -32.53 -0.49
N ILE A 121 5.82 -33.18 -1.04
CA ILE A 121 4.55 -32.53 -1.39
C ILE A 121 3.85 -31.99 -0.15
N SER A 122 3.80 -32.77 0.94
CA SER A 122 3.16 -32.31 2.19
C SER A 122 3.88 -31.13 2.84
N GLU A 123 5.21 -31.05 2.68
CA GLU A 123 6.02 -29.93 3.14
C GLU A 123 5.72 -28.66 2.34
N LEU A 124 5.61 -28.78 1.02
CA LEU A 124 5.18 -27.67 0.14
C LEU A 124 3.77 -27.19 0.50
N GLU A 125 2.82 -28.09 0.75
CA GLU A 125 1.47 -27.74 1.21
C GLU A 125 1.48 -26.99 2.55
N ALA A 126 2.33 -27.40 3.49
CA ALA A 126 2.48 -26.75 4.79
C ALA A 126 3.03 -25.32 4.64
N MET A 127 4.08 -25.11 3.83
CA MET A 127 4.60 -23.76 3.56
C MET A 127 3.54 -22.85 2.93
N VAL A 128 2.78 -23.35 1.95
CA VAL A 128 1.70 -22.57 1.32
C VAL A 128 0.63 -22.19 2.34
N ALA A 129 0.28 -23.10 3.25
CA ALA A 129 -0.67 -22.80 4.32
C ALA A 129 -0.16 -21.68 5.25
N GLU A 130 1.12 -21.70 5.62
CA GLU A 130 1.76 -20.65 6.41
C GLU A 130 1.74 -19.29 5.71
N LEU A 131 2.05 -19.25 4.42
CA LEU A 131 2.00 -18.02 3.60
C LEU A 131 0.58 -17.44 3.50
N LEU A 132 -0.44 -18.30 3.39
CA LEU A 132 -1.84 -17.87 3.41
C LEU A 132 -2.25 -17.30 4.77
N VAL A 133 -1.73 -17.85 5.87
CA VAL A 133 -1.92 -17.28 7.21
C VAL A 133 -1.25 -15.92 7.30
N TYR A 134 0.00 -15.78 6.86
CA TYR A 134 0.71 -14.51 6.85
C TYR A 134 -0.03 -13.45 6.02
N ALA A 135 -0.49 -13.79 4.81
CA ALA A 135 -1.24 -12.87 3.94
C ALA A 135 -2.57 -12.40 4.56
N ARG A 136 -3.19 -13.19 5.44
CA ARG A 136 -4.39 -12.78 6.19
C ARG A 136 -4.04 -11.81 7.32
N LEU A 137 -2.88 -11.95 7.95
CA LEU A 137 -2.42 -11.06 9.03
C LEU A 137 -1.94 -9.70 8.50
N GLU A 138 -1.32 -9.65 7.31
CA GLU A 138 -0.87 -8.41 6.67
C GLU A 138 -2.05 -7.52 6.24
N ARG A 139 -3.25 -8.09 6.09
CA ARG A 139 -4.47 -7.32 5.86
C ARG A 139 -4.91 -6.75 7.21
N PRO A 140 -4.81 -5.42 7.45
CA PRO A 140 -5.39 -4.84 8.65
C PRO A 140 -6.87 -5.20 8.67
N ALA A 141 -7.34 -5.75 9.80
CA ALA A 141 -8.71 -6.19 9.97
C ALA A 141 -9.67 -5.10 9.49
N ASP A 142 -10.28 -5.32 8.33
CA ASP A 142 -11.18 -4.40 7.63
C ASP A 142 -12.59 -4.40 8.26
N ASP A 143 -12.68 -4.60 9.58
CA ASP A 143 -13.94 -4.81 10.31
C ASP A 143 -14.29 -3.66 11.28
N ALA A 144 -13.65 -2.50 11.13
CA ALA A 144 -14.08 -1.29 11.83
C ALA A 144 -13.90 -0.02 10.97
N VAL A 145 -14.21 -0.07 9.68
CA VAL A 145 -14.55 1.16 8.95
C VAL A 145 -15.94 1.58 9.43
N ARG A 146 -15.98 2.28 10.56
CA ARG A 146 -17.15 3.03 11.03
C ARG A 146 -17.41 4.12 9.99
N LEU A 147 -18.22 3.81 9.00
CA LEU A 147 -18.77 4.79 8.07
C LEU A 147 -19.61 5.77 8.88
N GLU A 148 -19.00 6.88 9.26
CA GLU A 148 -19.73 8.02 9.79
C GLU A 148 -20.35 8.73 8.60
N THR A 149 -21.67 8.55 8.44
CA THR A 149 -22.44 9.26 7.43
C THR A 149 -22.46 10.74 7.79
N VAL A 150 -21.57 11.51 7.19
CA VAL A 150 -21.63 12.97 7.22
C VAL A 150 -22.72 13.38 6.23
N ASP A 151 -23.83 13.85 6.77
CA ASP A 151 -24.95 14.37 5.99
C ASP A 151 -24.49 15.67 5.30
N VAL A 152 -24.24 15.61 4.00
CA VAL A 152 -23.90 16.79 3.19
C VAL A 152 -25.22 17.41 2.73
N PRO A 153 -25.53 18.67 3.09
CA PRO A 153 -26.74 19.33 2.63
C PRO A 153 -26.67 19.54 1.12
N MET A 154 -27.35 18.69 0.35
CA MET A 154 -27.56 18.89 -1.08
C MET A 154 -28.67 19.95 -1.26
N PRO A 155 -28.41 21.08 -1.94
CA PRO A 155 -29.45 22.07 -2.20
C PRO A 155 -30.40 21.51 -3.27
N GLY A 156 -31.62 21.10 -2.86
CA GLY A 156 -32.71 20.79 -3.79
C GLY A 156 -33.55 19.52 -3.54
N ALA A 157 -33.32 18.77 -2.46
CA ALA A 157 -34.15 17.58 -2.18
C ALA A 157 -35.48 17.96 -1.51
N SER A 158 -36.54 18.00 -2.32
CA SER A 158 -37.94 18.03 -1.88
C SER A 158 -38.23 16.88 -0.92
N SER A 159 -38.98 17.19 0.15
CA SER A 159 -39.35 16.32 1.27
C SER A 159 -39.76 14.91 0.86
N ALA A 160 -38.87 13.94 1.07
CA ALA A 160 -39.22 12.54 1.26
C ALA A 160 -38.46 12.04 2.49
N THR A 161 -39.14 12.05 3.63
CA THR A 161 -38.71 11.46 4.89
C THR A 161 -38.39 9.99 4.68
N CYS A 162 -37.11 9.64 4.59
CA CYS A 162 -36.68 8.25 4.68
C CYS A 162 -36.35 7.96 6.15
N ALA A 163 -37.34 7.44 6.88
CA ALA A 163 -37.13 6.90 8.23
C ALA A 163 -36.19 5.68 8.19
N PRO A 164 -35.24 5.53 9.11
CA PRO A 164 -34.35 4.37 9.12
C PRO A 164 -35.08 3.15 9.69
N ALA A 165 -35.74 2.38 8.83
CA ALA A 165 -36.17 1.03 9.15
C ALA A 165 -34.99 0.05 8.99
N ILE A 166 -34.03 0.09 9.92
CA ILE A 166 -33.02 -0.97 10.05
C ILE A 166 -33.69 -2.15 10.77
N ARG A 167 -34.46 -2.94 10.02
CA ARG A 167 -34.84 -4.30 10.43
C ARG A 167 -33.92 -5.26 9.69
N ARG A 168 -32.78 -5.59 10.30
CA ARG A 168 -31.93 -6.71 9.84
C ARG A 168 -32.28 -7.94 10.67
N THR A 169 -33.12 -8.79 10.10
CA THR A 169 -33.34 -10.17 10.53
C THR A 169 -32.09 -10.99 10.25
N SER A 170 -31.47 -11.58 11.29
CA SER A 170 -30.78 -12.88 11.21
C SER A 170 -30.23 -13.31 12.58
N ASN A 171 -30.59 -14.54 12.98
CA ASN A 171 -29.99 -15.42 14.01
C ASN A 171 -30.35 -15.30 15.51
N CYS A 172 -31.35 -16.09 15.92
CA CYS A 172 -31.26 -17.07 17.01
C CYS A 172 -31.91 -18.37 16.48
N ILE A 173 -31.12 -19.33 16.00
CA ILE A 173 -30.67 -20.52 16.74
C ILE A 173 -31.84 -21.32 17.35
N ARG A 174 -32.15 -22.37 16.59
CA ARG A 174 -32.68 -23.69 16.97
C ARG A 174 -32.21 -24.12 18.38
N ALA A 175 -33.16 -24.26 19.30
CA ALA A 175 -33.03 -25.02 20.53
C ALA A 175 -34.29 -25.89 20.70
N ILE A 176 -34.32 -27.02 19.98
CA ILE A 176 -34.97 -28.30 20.33
C ILE A 176 -34.11 -29.39 19.68
#